data_AF-W7TFK0-F1
#
_entry.id   AF-W7TFK0-F1
#
_cell.length_a   1.000
_cell.length_b   1.000
_cell.length_c   1.000
_cell.angle_alpha   90.00
_cell.angle_beta   90.00
_cell.angle_gamma   90.00
#
_symmetry.space_group_name_H-M   'P 1'
#
loop_
_entity.id
_entity.type
_entity.pdbx_description
1 polymer ?
#
loop_
_entity_poly.entity_id
_entity_poly.type
_entity_poly.pdbx_seq_one_letter_code
_entity_poly.pdbx_strand_id
1 'polypeptide(L)'
;MRAGHFEGDFVVRSTHFRTPRTILVGTLAVASLAAVVGLALSGSIASAQAAGESTAFGISASGTDKVPAQPYVASAGAVQSQSAPGVDSQGGVHASSLSVSAGAGTASATVGSVTFGAVTISNISATCKNGIASGGRTGTETHGLLTVTWGIASGGHAVGATMVLKDVKGRVSQTVEAAGVTCKQGSTPPPPTTTTVVPPTGTPTHQPTTTRPAPPSSRTPGATSVPPATPGKPANGNAIVTG
;
A
#
# COMPACT_ATOMS: atom_id res chain seq x y z
N MET A 1 31.11 -43.02 -10.80
CA MET A 1 30.50 -41.97 -11.65
C MET A 1 29.36 -42.60 -12.44
N ARG A 2 28.11 -42.30 -12.11
CA ARG A 2 26.93 -42.68 -12.89
C ARG A 2 26.04 -41.46 -12.99
N ALA A 3 25.97 -40.88 -14.18
CA ALA A 3 25.08 -39.78 -14.51
C ALA A 3 23.66 -40.34 -14.70
N GLY A 4 22.73 -39.92 -13.86
CA GLY A 4 21.30 -40.18 -14.04
C GLY A 4 20.70 -39.07 -14.88
N HIS A 5 20.22 -39.45 -16.06
CA HIS A 5 19.42 -38.62 -16.96
C HIS A 5 18.01 -38.48 -16.34
N PHE A 6 17.57 -37.25 -16.05
CA PHE A 6 16.19 -36.96 -15.67
C PHE A 6 15.57 -36.10 -16.78
N GLU A 7 14.90 -36.76 -17.72
CA GLU A 7 13.86 -36.13 -18.53
C GLU A 7 12.58 -36.12 -17.70
N GLY A 8 12.18 -34.93 -17.25
CA GLY A 8 10.90 -34.70 -16.61
C GLY A 8 10.08 -33.75 -17.47
N ASP A 9 9.07 -34.29 -18.13
CA ASP A 9 8.02 -33.55 -18.82
C ASP A 9 7.41 -32.49 -17.89
N PHE A 10 7.69 -31.22 -18.17
CA PHE A 10 7.10 -30.09 -17.47
C PHE A 10 5.69 -29.84 -18.01
N VAL A 11 4.70 -30.53 -17.45
CA VAL A 11 3.28 -30.29 -17.73
C VAL A 11 2.89 -28.93 -17.13
N VAL A 12 2.87 -27.89 -17.97
CA VAL A 12 2.30 -26.57 -17.64
C VAL A 12 0.78 -26.73 -17.49
N ARG A 13 0.30 -27.00 -16.27
CA ARG A 13 -1.11 -26.86 -15.93
C ARG A 13 -1.43 -25.38 -15.66
N SER A 14 -1.86 -24.67 -16.71
CA SER A 14 -2.54 -23.39 -16.58
C SER A 14 -3.84 -23.57 -15.79
N THR A 15 -3.84 -23.18 -14.52
CA THR A 15 -5.06 -23.04 -13.74
C THR A 15 -5.72 -21.69 -14.07
N HIS A 16 -6.84 -21.76 -14.79
CA HIS A 16 -7.69 -20.59 -15.02
C HIS A 16 -8.16 -20.03 -13.68
N PHE A 17 -7.73 -18.82 -13.34
CA PHE A 17 -8.32 -18.02 -12.26
C PHE A 17 -9.78 -17.73 -12.62
N ARG A 18 -10.70 -18.44 -11.96
CA ARG A 18 -12.13 -18.11 -12.01
C ARG A 18 -12.36 -16.82 -11.22
N THR A 19 -12.71 -15.77 -11.95
CA THR A 19 -13.20 -14.50 -11.42
C THR A 19 -14.40 -14.76 -10.49
N PRO A 20 -14.36 -14.37 -9.20
CA PRO A 20 -15.55 -14.44 -8.37
C PRO A 20 -16.57 -13.40 -8.86
N ARG A 21 -17.76 -13.89 -9.22
CA ARG A 21 -18.92 -13.06 -9.54
C ARG A 21 -19.43 -12.38 -8.27
N THR A 22 -19.41 -11.05 -8.27
CA THR A 22 -20.01 -10.20 -7.23
C THR A 22 -21.52 -10.42 -7.20
N ILE A 23 -22.04 -10.90 -6.06
CA ILE A 23 -23.49 -10.93 -5.80
C ILE A 23 -23.88 -9.57 -5.24
N LEU A 24 -24.57 -8.80 -6.08
CA LEU A 24 -25.26 -7.56 -5.73
C LEU A 24 -26.58 -7.92 -5.03
N VAL A 25 -26.67 -7.75 -3.71
CA VAL A 25 -27.95 -7.85 -2.98
C VAL A 25 -28.56 -6.47 -2.88
N GLY A 26 -29.73 -6.32 -3.51
CA GLY A 26 -30.50 -5.09 -3.60
C GLY A 26 -31.22 -4.70 -2.31
N THR A 27 -31.11 -3.41 -2.02
CA THR A 27 -32.16 -2.45 -1.62
C THR A 27 -33.49 -2.95 -1.05
N LEU A 28 -33.84 -2.40 0.12
CA LEU A 28 -35.20 -1.95 0.45
C LEU A 28 -35.14 -0.51 0.97
N ALA A 29 -35.96 0.33 0.34
CA ALA A 29 -36.16 1.76 0.57
C ALA A 29 -36.92 2.05 1.87
N VAL A 30 -36.86 3.29 2.37
CA VAL A 30 -38.03 4.16 2.71
C VAL A 30 -37.54 5.59 3.06
N ALA A 31 -38.17 6.57 2.38
CA ALA A 31 -38.46 7.98 2.72
C ALA A 31 -37.40 8.87 3.41
N SER A 32 -37.13 10.10 2.97
CA SER A 32 -38.11 11.18 2.85
C SER A 32 -37.46 12.44 2.27
N LEU A 33 -38.26 13.27 1.57
CA LEU A 33 -37.88 14.57 1.04
C LEU A 33 -37.58 15.57 2.17
N ALA A 34 -36.51 16.36 2.00
CA ALA A 34 -36.51 17.79 2.36
C ALA A 34 -35.38 18.51 1.62
N ALA A 35 -35.75 19.40 0.70
CA ALA A 35 -34.85 20.37 0.11
C ALA A 35 -34.39 21.35 1.19
N VAL A 36 -33.08 21.50 1.36
CA VAL A 36 -32.51 22.58 2.18
C VAL A 36 -31.46 23.32 1.36
N VAL A 37 -31.76 24.59 1.16
CA VAL A 37 -30.97 25.65 0.53
C VAL A 37 -29.61 25.77 1.21
N GLY A 38 -28.58 26.00 0.39
CA GLY A 38 -27.18 26.08 0.81
C GLY A 38 -26.91 27.13 1.88
N LEU A 39 -26.19 26.71 2.91
CA LEU A 39 -25.31 27.57 3.68
C LEU A 39 -23.89 27.05 3.49
N ALA A 40 -23.02 27.88 2.91
CA ALA A 40 -21.58 27.66 2.91
C ALA A 40 -21.07 27.86 4.34
N LEU A 41 -21.01 26.78 5.14
CA LEU A 41 -20.28 26.80 6.39
C LEU A 41 -18.78 26.73 6.08
N SER A 42 -18.12 27.88 6.22
CA SER A 42 -16.67 27.99 6.40
C SER A 42 -16.29 27.39 7.76
N GLY A 43 -16.50 26.09 7.92
CA GLY A 43 -16.10 25.34 9.10
C GLY A 43 -14.58 25.14 9.06
N SER A 44 -13.88 25.68 10.06
CA SER A 44 -12.49 25.37 10.33
C SER A 44 -12.35 23.85 10.37
N ILE A 45 -11.70 23.27 9.36
CA ILE A 45 -11.41 21.84 9.30
C ILE A 45 -10.54 21.56 10.51
N ALA A 46 -11.11 20.95 11.55
CA ALA A 46 -10.33 20.43 12.67
C ALA A 46 -9.25 19.55 12.04
N SER A 47 -8.00 19.96 12.17
CA SER A 47 -6.85 19.27 11.61
C SER A 47 -6.94 17.82 12.08
N ALA A 48 -7.27 16.91 11.15
CA ALA A 48 -7.24 15.48 11.41
C ALA A 48 -5.90 15.19 12.08
N GLN A 49 -5.94 14.73 13.33
CA GLN A 49 -4.72 14.31 14.02
C GLN A 49 -4.07 13.28 13.10
N ALA A 50 -2.82 13.56 12.71
CA ALA A 50 -2.11 12.74 11.74
C ALA A 50 -2.15 11.29 12.23
N ALA A 51 -2.94 10.45 11.56
CA ALA A 51 -2.91 9.03 11.81
C ALA A 51 -1.46 8.60 11.67
N GLY A 52 -0.95 7.82 12.64
CA GLY A 52 0.43 7.39 12.58
C GLY A 52 0.73 6.71 11.24
N GLU A 53 1.94 6.92 10.75
CA GLU A 53 2.40 6.36 9.47
C GLU A 53 2.11 4.85 9.40
N SER A 54 1.47 4.44 8.31
CA SER A 54 1.31 3.03 7.95
C SER A 54 2.36 2.67 6.91
N THR A 55 2.83 1.43 6.94
CA THR A 55 3.85 0.93 6.00
C THR A 55 3.43 -0.42 5.42
N ALA A 56 3.80 -0.69 4.19
CA ALA A 56 3.61 -2.00 3.56
C ALA A 56 4.83 -2.37 2.71
N PHE A 57 5.21 -3.65 2.72
CA PHE A 57 6.27 -4.18 1.88
C PHE A 57 5.91 -5.53 1.25
N GLY A 58 6.44 -5.77 0.05
CA GLY A 58 6.18 -6.98 -0.72
C GLY A 58 6.99 -8.16 -0.19
N ILE A 59 8.32 -8.08 -0.31
CA ILE A 59 9.25 -9.11 0.18
C ILE A 59 10.46 -8.48 0.85
N SER A 60 10.97 -9.11 1.89
CA SER A 60 12.24 -8.80 2.56
C SER A 60 12.96 -10.11 2.84
N ALA A 61 14.28 -10.16 2.66
CA ALA A 61 15.07 -11.34 2.96
C ALA A 61 16.35 -10.96 3.69
N SER A 62 16.71 -11.76 4.70
CA SER A 62 17.92 -11.59 5.51
C SER A 62 18.63 -12.92 5.71
N GLY A 63 19.95 -12.86 5.90
CA GLY A 63 20.80 -14.04 6.01
C GLY A 63 21.88 -14.04 4.93
N THR A 64 22.08 -15.19 4.31
CA THR A 64 23.07 -15.40 3.25
C THR A 64 22.78 -14.60 1.98
N ASP A 65 21.51 -14.38 1.67
CA ASP A 65 21.07 -13.57 0.55
C ASP A 65 20.16 -12.44 1.04
N LYS A 66 20.63 -11.20 0.88
CA LYS A 66 19.93 -10.03 1.40
C LYS A 66 19.09 -9.42 0.30
N VAL A 67 17.80 -9.39 0.53
CA VAL A 67 16.85 -8.67 -0.30
C VAL A 67 16.25 -7.56 0.56
N PRO A 68 16.50 -6.28 0.27
CA PRO A 68 15.84 -5.20 1.01
C PRO A 68 14.32 -5.28 0.81
N ALA A 69 13.57 -4.71 1.74
CA ALA A 69 12.12 -4.64 1.64
C ALA A 69 11.69 -3.96 0.33
N GLN A 70 11.03 -4.69 -0.58
CA GLN A 70 10.60 -4.15 -1.87
C GLN A 70 9.40 -4.91 -2.47
N PRO A 71 8.51 -4.23 -3.22
CA PRO A 71 8.30 -2.79 -3.15
C PRO A 71 7.95 -2.35 -1.72
N TYR A 72 8.16 -1.08 -1.40
CA TYR A 72 7.93 -0.52 -0.06
C TYR A 72 7.19 0.80 -0.18
N VAL A 73 6.12 0.97 0.60
CA VAL A 73 5.37 2.22 0.71
C VAL A 73 5.14 2.57 2.17
N ALA A 74 5.18 3.87 2.46
CA ALA A 74 4.89 4.42 3.77
C ALA A 74 4.04 5.69 3.61
N SER A 75 2.94 5.79 4.35
CA SER A 75 2.07 6.96 4.29
C SER A 75 1.32 7.18 5.61
N ALA A 76 1.34 8.43 6.07
CA ALA A 76 0.50 8.93 7.17
C ALA A 76 -0.80 9.60 6.69
N GLY A 77 -1.04 9.64 5.37
CA GLY A 77 -2.11 10.42 4.75
C GLY A 77 -2.86 9.62 3.69
N ALA A 78 -2.94 10.18 2.48
CA ALA A 78 -3.59 9.51 1.36
C ALA A 78 -2.96 8.14 1.07
N VAL A 79 -3.78 7.21 0.57
CA VAL A 79 -3.31 5.87 0.20
C VAL A 79 -2.32 5.98 -0.95
N GLN A 80 -1.12 5.43 -0.74
CA GLN A 80 -0.09 5.23 -1.75
C GLN A 80 0.00 3.75 -2.07
N SER A 81 0.28 3.43 -3.33
CA SER A 81 0.40 2.05 -3.80
C SER A 81 1.62 1.90 -4.70
N GLN A 82 2.26 0.74 -4.64
CA GLN A 82 3.34 0.37 -5.52
C GLN A 82 3.20 -1.11 -5.91
N SER A 83 3.66 -1.47 -7.09
CA SER A 83 3.72 -2.86 -7.54
C SER A 83 5.05 -3.14 -8.22
N ALA A 84 5.46 -4.40 -8.22
CA ALA A 84 6.63 -4.89 -8.94
C ALA A 84 6.30 -6.25 -9.56
N PRO A 85 6.82 -6.54 -10.78
CA PRO A 85 6.56 -7.81 -11.45
C PRO A 85 7.15 -9.00 -10.67
N GLY A 86 8.29 -8.77 -10.00
CA GLY A 86 8.95 -9.77 -9.18
C GLY A 86 10.27 -9.28 -8.60
N VAL A 87 10.91 -10.14 -7.82
CA VAL A 87 12.25 -9.95 -7.26
C VAL A 87 13.00 -11.26 -7.40
N ASP A 88 14.18 -11.19 -8.00
CA ASP A 88 15.09 -12.29 -8.20
C ASP A 88 16.37 -12.05 -7.41
N SER A 89 16.66 -12.94 -6.47
CA SER A 89 17.89 -12.89 -5.68
C SER A 89 18.85 -14.00 -6.11
N GLN A 90 20.17 -13.72 -6.02
CA GLN A 90 21.21 -14.64 -6.51
C GLN A 90 21.27 -15.96 -5.72
N GLY A 91 20.82 -15.96 -4.47
CA GLY A 91 20.71 -17.08 -3.56
C GLY A 91 19.37 -17.81 -3.60
N GLY A 92 18.55 -17.57 -4.63
CA GLY A 92 17.40 -18.44 -4.96
C GLY A 92 16.08 -18.06 -4.30
N VAL A 93 15.91 -16.81 -3.85
CA VAL A 93 14.60 -16.24 -3.55
C VAL A 93 14.05 -15.63 -4.84
N HIS A 94 12.93 -16.16 -5.31
CA HIS A 94 12.21 -15.59 -6.45
C HIS A 94 10.79 -15.23 -6.00
N ALA A 95 10.41 -13.96 -6.08
CA ALA A 95 9.05 -13.51 -5.78
C ALA A 95 8.38 -12.93 -7.01
N SER A 96 7.06 -13.07 -7.12
CA SER A 96 6.28 -12.62 -8.28
C SER A 96 5.00 -11.92 -7.86
N SER A 97 4.54 -11.00 -8.71
CA SER A 97 3.26 -10.29 -8.57
C SER A 97 3.12 -9.60 -7.21
N LEU A 98 4.05 -8.68 -6.95
CA LEU A 98 4.14 -7.94 -5.71
C LEU A 98 3.27 -6.69 -5.81
N SER A 99 2.38 -6.47 -4.84
CA SER A 99 1.58 -5.25 -4.74
C SER A 99 1.44 -4.83 -3.29
N VAL A 100 1.65 -3.54 -3.02
CA VAL A 100 1.60 -2.96 -1.68
C VAL A 100 0.82 -1.66 -1.69
N SER A 101 0.13 -1.36 -0.59
CA SER A 101 -0.49 -0.07 -0.36
C SER A 101 -0.46 0.33 1.10
N ALA A 102 -0.32 1.62 1.38
CA ALA A 102 -0.35 2.18 2.72
C ALA A 102 -0.99 3.57 2.73
N GLY A 103 -1.77 3.86 3.77
CA GLY A 103 -2.39 5.15 4.03
C GLY A 103 -2.72 5.31 5.51
N ALA A 104 -3.28 6.46 5.89
CA ALA A 104 -3.70 6.74 7.26
C ALA A 104 -4.54 5.58 7.85
N GLY A 105 -3.97 4.85 8.82
CA GLY A 105 -4.63 3.73 9.49
C GLY A 105 -4.93 2.50 8.63
N THR A 106 -4.41 2.41 7.40
CA THR A 106 -4.61 1.26 6.52
C THR A 106 -3.32 0.83 5.82
N ALA A 107 -3.11 -0.47 5.69
CA ALA A 107 -2.02 -1.02 4.89
C ALA A 107 -2.44 -2.38 4.30
N SER A 108 -1.98 -2.69 3.10
CA SER A 108 -2.14 -4.01 2.49
C SER A 108 -0.91 -4.39 1.69
N ALA A 109 -0.60 -5.68 1.68
CA ALA A 109 0.47 -6.24 0.87
C ALA A 109 0.03 -7.60 0.32
N THR A 110 0.33 -7.86 -0.94
CA THR A 110 0.09 -9.14 -1.60
C THR A 110 1.32 -9.55 -2.40
N VAL A 111 1.59 -10.86 -2.36
CA VAL A 111 2.61 -11.52 -3.17
C VAL A 111 1.97 -12.72 -3.82
N GLY A 112 2.01 -12.78 -5.15
CA GLY A 112 1.42 -13.87 -5.92
C GLY A 112 2.11 -15.20 -5.63
N SER A 113 3.45 -15.20 -5.65
CA SER A 113 4.24 -16.36 -5.26
C SER A 113 5.63 -16.01 -4.74
N VAL A 114 6.16 -16.83 -3.84
CA VAL A 114 7.57 -16.86 -3.47
C VAL A 114 8.09 -18.28 -3.66
N THR A 115 9.15 -18.42 -4.44
CA THR A 115 9.89 -19.66 -4.62
C THR A 115 11.20 -19.55 -3.88
N PHE A 116 11.51 -20.60 -3.13
CA PHE A 116 12.74 -20.74 -2.38
C PHE A 116 13.28 -22.15 -2.56
N GLY A 117 14.36 -22.28 -3.34
CA GLY A 117 14.83 -23.58 -3.81
C GLY A 117 13.76 -24.29 -4.66
N ALA A 118 13.37 -25.50 -4.26
CA ALA A 118 12.33 -26.29 -4.95
C ALA A 118 10.91 -26.06 -4.41
N VAL A 119 10.75 -25.22 -3.38
CA VAL A 119 9.45 -24.98 -2.74
C VAL A 119 8.87 -23.67 -3.24
N THR A 120 7.65 -23.73 -3.77
CA THR A 120 6.89 -22.54 -4.19
C THR A 120 5.67 -22.38 -3.32
N ILE A 121 5.49 -21.16 -2.83
CA ILE A 121 4.40 -20.76 -1.97
C ILE A 121 3.61 -19.68 -2.71
N SER A 122 2.28 -19.76 -2.72
CA SER A 122 1.42 -18.84 -3.46
C SER A 122 0.37 -18.15 -2.58
N ASN A 123 -0.15 -17.02 -3.09
CA ASN A 123 -1.25 -16.25 -2.50
C ASN A 123 -0.95 -15.80 -1.06
N ILE A 124 0.16 -15.07 -0.90
CA ILE A 124 0.57 -14.51 0.38
C ILE A 124 -0.01 -13.11 0.48
N SER A 125 -0.65 -12.78 1.59
CA SER A 125 -1.27 -11.47 1.77
C SER A 125 -1.28 -11.06 3.23
N ALA A 126 -1.13 -9.76 3.49
CA ALA A 126 -1.43 -9.20 4.79
C ALA A 126 -2.20 -7.89 4.64
N THR A 127 -3.01 -7.60 5.65
CA THR A 127 -3.84 -6.39 5.72
C THR A 127 -3.79 -5.83 7.12
N CYS A 128 -3.85 -4.51 7.22
CA CYS A 128 -3.98 -3.81 8.48
C CYS A 128 -5.01 -2.69 8.31
N LYS A 129 -5.94 -2.61 9.25
CA LYS A 129 -6.98 -1.57 9.28
C LYS A 129 -7.21 -1.13 10.70
N ASN A 130 -7.10 0.17 10.94
CA ASN A 130 -7.31 0.82 12.23
C ASN A 130 -6.56 0.12 13.38
N GLY A 131 -5.29 -0.22 13.15
CA GLY A 131 -4.45 -0.88 14.15
C GLY A 131 -4.72 -2.38 14.35
N ILE A 132 -5.56 -2.99 13.51
CA ILE A 132 -5.84 -4.43 13.53
C ILE A 132 -5.27 -5.03 12.26
N ALA A 133 -4.26 -5.90 12.42
CA ALA A 133 -3.59 -6.57 11.31
C ALA A 133 -3.94 -8.06 11.20
N SER A 134 -3.86 -8.61 9.98
CA SER A 134 -4.10 -10.01 9.65
C SER A 134 -3.24 -10.43 8.45
N GLY A 135 -2.64 -11.62 8.50
CA GLY A 135 -1.79 -12.17 7.44
C GLY A 135 -2.45 -13.20 6.52
N GLY A 136 -3.78 -13.12 6.34
CA GLY A 136 -4.54 -13.84 5.31
C GLY A 136 -4.72 -15.36 5.51
N ARG A 137 -3.62 -16.10 5.70
CA ARG A 137 -3.59 -17.54 6.01
C ARG A 137 -2.91 -17.75 7.36
N THR A 138 -3.19 -18.84 8.05
CA THR A 138 -2.53 -19.19 9.31
C THR A 138 -2.04 -20.64 9.29
N GLY A 139 -1.04 -20.94 10.12
CA GLY A 139 -0.48 -22.28 10.26
C GLY A 139 1.03 -22.33 10.02
N THR A 140 1.58 -23.54 10.10
CA THR A 140 3.02 -23.77 9.91
C THR A 140 3.21 -25.05 9.13
N GLU A 141 4.07 -25.00 8.13
CA GLU A 141 4.43 -26.11 7.25
C GLU A 141 5.96 -26.25 7.24
N THR A 142 6.48 -27.46 7.09
CA THR A 142 7.92 -27.72 7.04
C THR A 142 8.25 -28.61 5.85
N HIS A 143 9.23 -28.19 5.06
CA HIS A 143 9.72 -28.85 3.85
C HIS A 143 11.23 -29.07 3.98
N GLY A 144 11.61 -30.18 4.61
CA GLY A 144 13.01 -30.48 4.90
C GLY A 144 13.61 -29.44 5.86
N LEU A 145 14.56 -28.64 5.36
CA LEU A 145 15.22 -27.57 6.14
C LEU A 145 14.48 -26.23 6.12
N LEU A 146 13.42 -26.12 5.32
CA LEU A 146 12.59 -24.92 5.21
C LEU A 146 11.37 -25.02 6.12
N THR A 147 11.14 -24.02 6.96
CA THR A 147 9.90 -23.86 7.71
C THR A 147 9.16 -22.62 7.21
N VAL A 148 7.86 -22.76 6.96
CA VAL A 148 6.97 -21.69 6.51
C VAL A 148 5.92 -21.45 7.59
N THR A 149 5.88 -20.24 8.12
CA THR A 149 4.87 -19.80 9.09
C THR A 149 3.97 -18.77 8.45
N TRP A 150 2.66 -19.01 8.49
CA TRP A 150 1.65 -18.17 7.87
C TRP A 150 0.98 -17.25 8.88
N GLY A 151 0.76 -16.01 8.46
CA GLY A 151 -0.11 -15.06 9.13
C GLY A 151 0.29 -14.66 10.55
N ILE A 152 1.57 -14.33 10.73
CA ILE A 152 2.03 -13.77 12.00
C ILE A 152 1.44 -12.36 12.12
N ALA A 153 0.57 -12.14 13.10
CA ALA A 153 -0.04 -10.84 13.36
C ALA A 153 -0.01 -10.51 14.86
N SER A 154 0.33 -9.27 15.18
CA SER A 154 0.33 -8.74 16.54
C SER A 154 0.00 -7.25 16.52
N GLY A 155 -1.15 -6.88 17.08
CA GLY A 155 -1.67 -5.51 17.05
C GLY A 155 -1.74 -4.95 15.63
N GLY A 156 -1.10 -3.80 15.43
CA GLY A 156 -1.03 -3.10 14.14
C GLY A 156 -0.02 -3.66 13.14
N HIS A 157 0.59 -4.82 13.40
CA HIS A 157 1.64 -5.40 12.54
C HIS A 157 1.24 -6.80 12.08
N ALA A 158 1.45 -7.12 10.81
CA ALA A 158 1.31 -8.49 10.30
C ALA A 158 2.29 -8.80 9.16
N VAL A 159 2.64 -10.08 9.04
CA VAL A 159 3.40 -10.65 7.93
C VAL A 159 2.59 -11.83 7.38
N GLY A 160 2.35 -11.84 6.07
CA GLY A 160 1.57 -12.87 5.40
C GLY A 160 2.23 -14.25 5.46
N ALA A 161 3.54 -14.31 5.22
CA ALA A 161 4.32 -15.52 5.38
C ALA A 161 5.76 -15.21 5.81
N THR A 162 6.30 -16.03 6.72
CA THR A 162 7.70 -16.02 7.14
C THR A 162 8.30 -17.38 6.83
N MET A 163 9.31 -17.39 5.97
CA MET A 163 10.05 -18.58 5.56
C MET A 163 11.41 -18.56 6.24
N VAL A 164 11.79 -19.65 6.89
CA VAL A 164 13.06 -19.81 7.59
C VAL A 164 13.76 -21.04 7.05
N LEU A 165 14.89 -20.85 6.37
CA LEU A 165 15.79 -21.93 6.00
C LEU A 165 16.81 -22.15 7.12
N LYS A 166 16.99 -23.41 7.49
CA LYS A 166 18.04 -23.83 8.40
C LYS A 166 19.18 -24.51 7.64
N ASP A 167 20.40 -24.41 8.16
CA ASP A 167 21.53 -25.24 7.75
C ASP A 167 21.35 -26.67 8.28
N VAL A 168 22.22 -27.59 7.84
CA VAL A 168 22.23 -29.00 8.30
C VAL A 168 22.53 -29.15 9.80
N LYS A 169 22.98 -28.08 10.46
CA LYS A 169 23.22 -28.02 11.91
C LYS A 169 22.02 -27.41 12.66
N GLY A 170 20.91 -27.13 11.96
CA GLY A 170 19.67 -26.58 12.52
C GLY A 170 19.70 -25.07 12.77
N ARG A 171 20.73 -24.34 12.30
CA ARG A 171 20.86 -22.89 12.49
C ARG A 171 20.20 -22.13 11.35
N VAL A 172 19.54 -21.01 11.64
CA VAL A 172 18.92 -20.18 10.60
C VAL A 172 19.99 -19.61 9.67
N SER A 173 19.90 -19.95 8.38
CA SER A 173 20.79 -19.43 7.33
C SER A 173 20.12 -18.32 6.52
N GLN A 174 18.80 -18.38 6.37
CA GLN A 174 18.02 -17.43 5.60
C GLN A 174 16.63 -17.26 6.23
N THR A 175 16.17 -16.02 6.31
CA THR A 175 14.79 -15.67 6.65
C THR A 175 14.22 -14.80 5.54
N VAL A 176 13.02 -15.14 5.06
CA VAL A 176 12.28 -14.37 4.07
C VAL A 176 10.92 -14.04 4.64
N GLU A 177 10.56 -12.77 4.60
CA GLU A 177 9.25 -12.25 5.00
C GLU A 177 8.53 -11.74 3.76
N ALA A 178 7.29 -12.19 3.58
CA ALA A 178 6.46 -11.82 2.44
C ALA A 178 5.12 -11.23 2.90
N ALA A 179 4.70 -10.18 2.21
CA ALA A 179 3.55 -9.34 2.50
C ALA A 179 3.56 -8.81 3.94
N GLY A 180 4.46 -7.88 4.25
CA GLY A 180 4.49 -7.23 5.56
C GLY A 180 3.70 -5.93 5.59
N VAL A 181 2.96 -5.69 6.66
CA VAL A 181 2.17 -4.48 6.88
C VAL A 181 2.28 -3.98 8.31
N THR A 182 2.18 -2.66 8.45
CA THR A 182 2.04 -1.98 9.73
C THR A 182 1.05 -0.84 9.58
N CYS A 183 0.11 -0.70 10.51
CA CYS A 183 -0.76 0.47 10.60
C CYS A 183 -1.06 0.80 12.06
N LYS A 184 -1.23 2.09 12.36
CA LYS A 184 -1.71 2.51 13.68
C LYS A 184 -3.24 2.55 13.71
N GLN A 185 -3.79 2.62 14.91
CA GLN A 185 -5.20 2.93 15.09
C GLN A 185 -5.46 4.30 14.47
N GLY A 186 -6.38 4.35 13.49
CA GLY A 186 -6.83 5.62 12.94
C GLY A 186 -7.55 6.39 14.03
N SER A 187 -7.23 7.66 14.23
CA SER A 187 -8.07 8.53 15.03
C SER A 187 -9.38 8.72 14.27
N THR A 188 -10.48 8.18 14.80
CA THR A 188 -11.82 8.60 14.36
C THR A 188 -11.90 10.12 14.50
N PRO A 189 -12.31 10.87 13.46
CA PRO A 189 -12.54 12.30 13.61
C PRO A 189 -13.44 12.54 14.83
N PRO A 190 -13.16 13.54 15.68
CA PRO A 190 -14.10 13.87 16.75
C PRO A 190 -15.48 14.15 16.12
N PRO A 191 -16.57 13.68 16.74
CA PRO A 191 -17.90 13.97 16.25
C PRO A 191 -18.04 15.50 16.09
N PRO A 192 -18.68 15.99 15.02
CA PRO A 192 -18.84 17.42 14.82
C PRO A 192 -19.48 18.00 16.07
N THR A 193 -18.80 18.95 16.71
CA THR A 193 -19.34 19.64 17.87
C THR A 193 -20.53 20.45 17.40
N THR A 194 -21.74 19.95 17.66
CA THR A 194 -22.97 20.67 17.35
C THR A 194 -22.98 21.92 18.22
N THR A 195 -22.49 23.03 17.68
CA THR A 195 -22.64 24.32 18.35
C THR A 195 -24.10 24.70 18.15
N THR A 196 -24.93 24.51 19.17
CA THR A 196 -26.30 25.01 19.16
C THR A 196 -26.21 26.52 19.09
N VAL A 197 -26.33 27.07 17.88
CA VAL A 197 -26.53 28.50 17.68
C VAL A 197 -27.90 28.82 18.26
N VAL A 198 -27.92 29.38 19.47
CA VAL A 198 -29.12 30.04 20.00
C VAL A 198 -29.42 31.20 19.05
N PRO A 199 -30.57 31.23 18.37
CA PRO A 199 -30.89 32.33 17.48
C PRO A 199 -31.01 33.62 18.30
N PRO A 200 -30.34 34.72 17.91
CA PRO A 200 -30.51 36.00 18.57
C PRO A 200 -31.94 36.49 18.33
N THR A 201 -32.68 36.78 19.40
CA THR A 201 -34.06 37.32 19.39
C THR A 201 -34.14 38.80 18.97
N GLY A 202 -33.18 39.29 18.19
CA GLY A 202 -33.11 40.69 17.76
C GLY A 202 -33.70 40.89 16.36
N THR A 203 -34.77 41.67 16.27
CA THR A 203 -35.32 42.20 15.02
C THR A 203 -34.27 43.05 14.28
N PRO A 204 -33.91 42.74 13.03
CA PRO A 204 -32.99 43.56 12.27
C PRO A 204 -33.70 44.77 11.64
N THR A 205 -33.40 45.97 12.14
CA THR A 205 -33.76 47.24 11.51
C THR A 205 -32.56 47.76 10.72
N HIS A 206 -32.29 47.23 9.53
CA HIS A 206 -31.28 47.85 8.66
C HIS A 206 -31.74 47.94 7.20
N GLN A 207 -31.86 49.20 6.80
CA GLN A 207 -32.13 49.76 5.49
C GLN A 207 -30.97 49.45 4.52
N PRO A 208 -31.23 48.95 3.31
CA PRO A 208 -30.18 48.68 2.34
C PRO A 208 -29.64 49.99 1.74
N THR A 209 -28.35 50.25 1.92
CA THR A 209 -27.62 51.29 1.20
C THR A 209 -27.05 50.69 -0.09
N THR A 210 -27.50 51.24 -1.23
CA THR A 210 -27.04 50.88 -2.57
C THR A 210 -25.67 51.46 -2.84
N THR A 211 -24.61 50.68 -2.64
CA THR A 211 -23.26 51.07 -3.09
C THR A 211 -22.90 50.29 -4.34
N ARG A 212 -22.75 51.01 -5.45
CA ARG A 212 -22.40 50.52 -6.79
C ARG A 212 -21.00 49.90 -6.79
N PRO A 213 -20.81 48.66 -7.27
CA PRO A 213 -19.48 48.06 -7.41
C PRO A 213 -18.62 48.82 -8.42
N ALA A 214 -17.35 49.06 -8.05
CA ALA A 214 -16.35 49.62 -8.94
C ALA A 214 -15.92 48.61 -10.02
N PRO A 215 -15.57 49.07 -11.24
CA PRO A 215 -15.13 48.19 -12.32
C PRO A 215 -13.79 47.52 -12.02
N PRO A 216 -13.55 46.30 -12.55
CA PRO A 216 -12.30 45.58 -12.34
C PRO A 216 -11.15 46.20 -13.12
N SER A 217 -10.05 46.51 -12.41
CA SER A 217 -8.78 46.93 -12.99
C SER A 217 -8.13 45.77 -13.75
N SER A 218 -7.83 45.99 -15.03
CA SER A 218 -7.06 45.09 -15.89
C SER A 218 -5.64 44.89 -15.34
N ARG A 219 -5.28 43.63 -15.04
CA ARG A 219 -3.88 43.23 -14.85
C ARG A 219 -3.32 42.72 -16.17
N THR A 220 -2.30 43.45 -16.63
CA THR A 220 -1.37 43.10 -17.70
C THR A 220 -0.70 41.75 -17.45
N PRO A 221 -0.66 40.82 -18.42
CA PRO A 221 0.17 39.62 -18.34
C PRO A 221 1.64 39.99 -18.56
N GLY A 222 2.44 39.95 -17.50
CA GLY A 222 3.90 39.93 -17.59
C GLY A 222 4.36 38.52 -17.95
N ALA A 223 4.72 38.33 -19.21
CA ALA A 223 5.39 37.13 -19.68
C ALA A 223 6.86 37.16 -19.22
N THR A 224 7.23 36.27 -18.30
CA THR A 224 8.65 35.95 -18.03
C THR A 224 8.97 34.66 -18.77
N SER A 225 9.62 34.79 -19.92
CA SER A 225 10.18 33.69 -20.69
C SER A 225 11.32 33.02 -19.90
N VAL A 226 11.14 31.75 -19.57
CA VAL A 226 12.23 30.89 -19.09
C VAL A 226 13.03 30.43 -20.31
N PRO A 227 14.36 30.65 -20.37
CA PRO A 227 15.18 30.17 -21.47
C PRO A 227 15.27 28.63 -21.48
N PRO A 228 15.32 27.99 -22.66
CA PRO A 228 15.40 26.54 -22.77
C PRO A 228 16.72 26.00 -22.24
N ALA A 229 16.65 24.94 -21.42
CA ALA A 229 17.80 24.21 -20.94
C ALA A 229 18.58 23.60 -22.11
N THR A 230 19.88 23.88 -22.16
CA THR A 230 20.82 23.33 -23.13
C THR A 230 20.96 21.81 -22.89
N PRO A 231 20.78 20.95 -23.91
CA PRO A 231 21.07 19.52 -23.78
C PRO A 231 22.55 19.29 -23.45
N GLY A 232 22.80 18.66 -22.30
CA GLY A 232 24.13 18.25 -21.88
C GLY A 232 24.75 17.28 -22.88
N LYS A 233 25.95 17.62 -23.34
CA LYS A 233 26.83 16.79 -24.16
C LYS A 233 27.07 15.43 -23.48
N PRO A 234 26.89 14.28 -24.16
CA PRO A 234 27.28 12.99 -23.61
C PRO A 234 28.82 12.93 -23.48
N ALA A 235 29.27 12.56 -22.28
CA ALA A 235 30.67 12.28 -22.01
C ALA A 235 31.04 10.95 -22.68
N ASN A 236 31.87 11.05 -23.72
CA ASN A 236 32.66 9.93 -24.23
C ASN A 236 33.62 9.48 -23.14
N GLY A 237 33.55 8.20 -22.74
CA GLY A 237 34.42 7.64 -21.71
C GLY A 237 34.45 6.11 -21.74
N ASN A 238 35.22 5.59 -22.69
CA ASN A 238 36.00 4.35 -22.68
C ASN A 238 35.33 3.03 -22.28
N ALA A 239 35.05 2.23 -23.31
CA ALA A 239 35.13 0.78 -23.23
C ALA A 239 36.59 0.35 -22.95
N ILE A 240 36.80 -0.39 -21.86
CA ILE A 240 37.95 -1.28 -21.72
C ILE A 240 37.41 -2.70 -21.86
N VAL A 241 37.72 -3.33 -22.99
CA VAL A 241 37.61 -4.76 -23.21
C VAL A 241 38.97 -5.35 -22.84
N THR A 242 39.02 -6.20 -21.82
CA THR A 242 40.13 -7.12 -21.56
C THR A 242 39.62 -8.29 -20.74
N GLY A 243 39.82 -9.51 -21.26
CA GLY A 243 39.70 -10.78 -20.52
C GLY A 243 38.57 -11.66 -20.99
#